data_AF-A0A3M1C9I5-F1
#
_entry.id   AF-A0A3M1C9I5-F1
#
_cell.length_a   1.000
_cell.length_b   1.000
_cell.length_c   1.000
_cell.angle_alpha   90.00
_cell.angle_beta   90.00
_cell.angle_gamma   90.00
#
_symmetry.space_group_name_H-M   'P 1'
#
loop_
_entity.id
_entity.type
_entity.pdbx_description
1 polymer ?
#
loop_
_entity_poly.entity_id
_entity_poly.type
_entity_poly.pdbx_seq_one_letter_code
_entity_poly.pdbx_strand_id
1 'polypeptide(L)'
;MSKHIVVFTGAGVSAESGLKTFRDSDGLWENYRIEEVATPEAWKRNPKLVLEFYNMRRKQCMEAKPNKAHLLIAGLEKKYKV
;
A
#
# COMPACT_ATOMS: atom_id res chain seq x y z
N MET A 1 27.10 -20.71 4.93
CA MET A 1 26.36 -19.52 5.43
C MET A 1 25.09 -19.37 4.61
N SER A 2 23.94 -19.03 5.23
CA SER A 2 22.74 -18.69 4.46
C SER A 2 22.95 -17.34 3.76
N LYS A 3 22.44 -17.19 2.54
CA LYS A 3 22.48 -15.90 1.83
C LYS A 3 21.55 -14.92 2.54
N HIS A 4 21.97 -13.65 2.59
CA HIS A 4 21.16 -12.54 3.10
C HIS A 4 20.47 -11.87 1.90
N ILE A 5 19.14 -11.88 1.88
CA ILE A 5 18.31 -11.33 0.80
C ILE A 5 17.59 -10.11 1.33
N VAL A 6 17.54 -9.03 0.55
CA VAL A 6 16.72 -7.85 0.86
C VAL A 6 15.66 -7.71 -0.21
N VAL A 7 14.41 -7.49 0.19
CA VAL A 7 13.28 -7.25 -0.72
C VAL A 7 12.76 -5.83 -0.50
N PHE A 8 12.79 -5.01 -1.54
CA PHE A 8 12.19 -3.68 -1.54
C PHE A 8 10.92 -3.70 -2.39
N THR A 9 9.77 -3.42 -1.77
CA THR A 9 8.46 -3.46 -2.44
C THR A 9 7.81 -2.08 -2.49
N GLY A 10 6.88 -1.92 -3.41
CA GLY A 10 5.98 -0.76 -3.49
C GLY A 10 4.54 -1.21 -3.66
N ALA A 11 3.62 -0.25 -3.83
CA ALA A 11 2.18 -0.52 -3.92
C ALA A 11 1.80 -1.55 -5.01
N GLY A 12 2.59 -1.67 -6.08
CA GLY A 12 2.37 -2.66 -7.14
C GLY A 12 2.33 -4.11 -6.65
N VAL A 13 3.06 -4.44 -5.58
CA VAL A 13 3.03 -5.81 -5.00
C VAL A 13 1.64 -6.20 -4.49
N SER A 14 0.80 -5.20 -4.16
CA SER A 14 -0.54 -5.41 -3.62
C SER A 14 -1.67 -5.14 -4.63
N ALA A 15 -1.35 -4.83 -5.89
CA ALA A 15 -2.36 -4.58 -6.92
C ALA A 15 -3.28 -5.80 -7.13
N GLU A 16 -2.69 -7.00 -7.22
CA GLU A 16 -3.44 -8.27 -7.33
C GLU A 16 -4.25 -8.62 -6.07
N SER A 17 -4.04 -7.89 -4.96
CA SER A 17 -4.87 -8.00 -3.75
C SER A 17 -6.10 -7.09 -3.77
N GLY A 18 -6.38 -6.43 -4.91
CA GLY A 18 -7.49 -5.49 -5.06
C GLY A 18 -7.22 -4.08 -4.50
N LEU A 19 -5.98 -3.80 -4.09
CA LEU A 19 -5.58 -2.48 -3.60
C LEU A 19 -5.08 -1.64 -4.77
N LYS A 20 -5.81 -0.55 -5.06
CA LYS A 20 -5.37 0.45 -6.06
C LYS A 20 -3.97 0.96 -5.75
N THR A 21 -3.13 1.00 -6.78
CA THR A 21 -1.82 1.64 -6.72
C THR A 21 -1.99 3.16 -6.73
N PHE A 22 -0.89 3.85 -6.45
CA PHE A 22 -0.88 5.31 -6.42
C PHE A 22 -0.91 5.88 -7.85
N ARG A 23 0.02 5.48 -8.72
CA ARG A 23 0.31 6.15 -10.00
C ARG A 23 -0.24 5.45 -11.25
N ASP A 24 -1.14 4.49 -11.10
CA ASP A 24 -1.80 3.87 -12.26
C ASP A 24 -2.79 4.80 -12.95
N SER A 25 -3.13 4.48 -14.19
CA SER A 25 -4.18 5.13 -14.99
C SER A 25 -5.56 5.13 -14.29
N ASP A 26 -5.80 4.18 -13.37
CA ASP A 26 -6.99 4.09 -12.49
C ASP A 26 -6.64 4.27 -10.99
N GLY A 27 -5.46 4.83 -10.73
CA GLY A 27 -4.83 4.97 -9.43
C GLY A 27 -5.55 5.95 -8.51
N LEU A 28 -5.12 5.98 -7.25
CA LEU A 28 -5.70 6.90 -6.26
C LEU A 28 -5.46 8.37 -6.61
N TRP A 29 -4.38 8.67 -7.33
CA TRP A 29 -3.98 10.04 -7.69
C TRP A 29 -4.90 10.67 -8.75
N GLU A 30 -5.57 9.84 -9.57
CA GLU A 30 -6.54 10.31 -10.57
C GLU A 30 -7.87 10.76 -9.93
N ASN A 31 -8.17 10.28 -8.72
CA ASN A 31 -9.44 10.56 -8.04
C ASN A 31 -9.29 11.50 -6.83
N TYR A 32 -8.09 11.62 -6.27
CA TYR A 32 -7.78 12.51 -5.15
C TYR A 32 -6.43 13.19 -5.38
N ARG A 33 -6.41 14.52 -5.26
CA ARG A 33 -5.17 15.28 -5.17
C ARG A 33 -4.47 14.92 -3.86
N ILE A 34 -3.28 14.35 -3.95
CA ILE A 34 -2.53 13.88 -2.78
C ILE A 34 -2.16 15.02 -1.83
N GLU A 35 -1.98 16.22 -2.36
CA GLU A 35 -1.73 17.45 -1.60
C GLU A 35 -2.93 17.87 -0.72
N GLU A 36 -4.08 17.21 -0.88
CA GLU A 36 -5.29 17.43 -0.08
C GLU A 36 -5.54 16.33 0.95
N VAL A 37 -4.85 15.19 0.86
CA VAL A 37 -5.14 14.03 1.72
C VAL A 37 -3.91 13.41 2.40
N ALA A 38 -2.69 13.65 1.93
CA ALA A 38 -1.49 12.99 2.45
C ALA A 38 -0.31 13.95 2.71
N THR A 39 -0.59 15.15 3.22
CA THR A 39 0.44 16.10 3.69
C THR A 39 0.10 16.65 5.09
N PRO A 40 1.08 17.10 5.88
CA PRO A 40 0.81 17.80 7.14
C PRO A 40 -0.06 19.06 6.95
N GLU A 41 0.10 19.76 5.84
CA GLU A 41 -0.67 20.95 5.49
C GLU A 41 -2.13 20.60 5.20
N ALA A 42 -2.38 19.49 4.51
CA ALA A 42 -3.72 18.94 4.29
C ALA A 42 -4.41 18.60 5.62
N TRP A 43 -3.70 17.95 6.53
CA TRP A 43 -4.23 17.64 7.86
C TRP A 43 -4.62 18.90 8.62
N LYS A 44 -3.77 19.93 8.63
CA LYS A 44 -4.08 21.22 9.28
C LYS A 44 -5.26 21.92 8.63
N ARG A 45 -5.38 21.85 7.30
CA ARG A 45 -6.42 22.54 6.52
C ARG A 45 -7.79 21.86 6.62
N ASN A 46 -7.85 20.53 6.50
CA ASN A 46 -9.10 19.77 6.54
C ASN A 46 -8.88 18.34 7.08
N PRO A 47 -8.80 18.16 8.41
CA PRO A 47 -8.62 16.84 9.02
C PRO A 47 -9.73 15.85 8.67
N LYS A 48 -10.97 16.34 8.49
CA LYS A 48 -12.13 15.50 8.18
C LYS A 48 -11.94 14.77 6.84
N LEU A 49 -11.54 15.50 5.80
CA LEU A 49 -11.26 14.91 4.48
C LEU A 49 -10.12 13.89 4.54
N VAL A 50 -9.04 14.21 5.25
CA VAL A 50 -7.92 13.28 5.44
C VAL A 50 -8.39 12.00 6.14
N LEU A 51 -9.18 12.13 7.21
CA LEU A 51 -9.73 10.99 7.93
C LEU A 51 -10.66 10.14 7.05
N GLU A 52 -11.55 10.76 6.27
CA GLU A 52 -12.43 10.06 5.33
C GLU A 52 -11.63 9.27 4.29
N PHE A 53 -10.62 9.90 3.69
CA PHE A 53 -9.72 9.24 2.75
C PHE A 53 -9.03 8.02 3.38
N TYR A 54 -8.42 8.16 4.57
CA TYR A 54 -7.76 7.03 5.24
C TYR A 54 -8.74 5.99 5.81
N ASN A 55 -9.97 6.37 6.17
CA ASN A 55 -11.03 5.43 6.55
C ASN A 55 -11.41 4.52 5.38
N MET A 56 -11.61 5.10 4.18
CA MET A 56 -11.87 4.34 2.96
C MET A 56 -10.72 3.35 2.67
N ARG A 57 -9.47 3.81 2.77
CA ARG A 57 -8.28 2.97 2.56
C ARG A 57 -8.19 1.83 3.58
N ARG A 58 -8.48 2.10 4.86
CA ARG A 58 -8.53 1.08 5.91
C ARG A 58 -9.58 0.02 5.60
N LYS A 59 -10.78 0.42 5.16
CA LYS A 59 -11.84 -0.52 4.76
C LYS A 59 -11.37 -1.45 3.61
N GLN A 60 -10.80 -0.88 2.55
CA GLN A 60 -10.24 -1.66 1.43
C GLN A 60 -9.16 -2.66 1.89
N CYS A 61 -8.26 -2.22 2.79
CA CYS A 61 -7.21 -3.09 3.32
C CYS A 61 -7.75 -4.25 4.15
N MET A 62 -8.85 -4.05 4.90
CA MET A 62 -9.48 -5.11 5.69
C MET A 62 -10.16 -6.17 4.82
N GLU A 63 -10.61 -5.79 3.62
CA GLU A 63 -11.23 -6.70 2.66
C GLU A 63 -10.19 -7.46 1.80
N ALA A 64 -8.97 -6.91 1.68
CA ALA A 64 -7.90 -7.48 0.89
C ALA A 64 -7.32 -8.75 1.53
N LYS A 65 -6.80 -9.65 0.67
CA LYS A 65 -6.06 -10.85 1.10
C LYS A 65 -4.65 -10.84 0.52
N PRO A 66 -3.65 -11.45 1.19
CA PRO A 66 -2.32 -11.61 0.62
C PRO A 66 -2.39 -12.39 -0.71
N ASN A 67 -1.90 -11.77 -1.78
CA ASN A 67 -1.72 -12.46 -3.06
C ASN A 67 -0.45 -13.35 -3.07
N LYS A 68 -0.20 -13.98 -4.22
CA LYS A 68 0.92 -14.90 -4.43
C LYS A 68 2.29 -14.27 -4.16
N ALA A 69 2.50 -12.99 -4.50
CA ALA A 69 3.77 -12.31 -4.26
C ALA A 69 4.09 -12.22 -2.76
N HIS A 70 3.11 -11.80 -1.93
CA HIS A 70 3.28 -11.75 -0.48
C HIS A 70 3.63 -13.13 0.11
N LEU A 71 2.92 -14.17 -0.33
CA LEU A 71 3.12 -15.55 0.16
C LEU A 71 4.50 -16.09 -0.22
N LEU A 72 4.98 -15.78 -1.43
CA LEU A 72 6.30 -16.20 -1.87
C LEU A 72 7.43 -15.44 -1.15
N ILE A 73 7.26 -14.13 -0.93
CA ILE A 73 8.22 -13.33 -0.15
C ILE A 73 8.32 -13.88 1.28
N ALA A 74 7.19 -14.10 1.95
CA ALA A 74 7.17 -14.73 3.28
C ALA A 74 7.78 -16.15 3.26
N GLY A 75 7.62 -16.89 2.16
CA GLY A 75 8.24 -18.20 1.96
C GLY A 75 9.76 -18.18 1.93
N LEU A 76 10.40 -17.06 1.57
CA LEU A 76 11.87 -16.95 1.53
C LEU A 76 12.49 -17.06 2.93
N GLU A 77 11.79 -16.61 3.98
CA GLU A 77 12.25 -16.68 5.38
C GLU A 77 12.51 -18.12 5.85
N LYS A 78 11.90 -19.12 5.20
CA LYS A 78 12.13 -20.54 5.51
C LYS A 78 13.54 -21.02 5.17
N LYS A 79 14.24 -20.33 4.26
CA LYS A 79 15.52 -20.80 3.69
C LYS A 79 16.64 -19.76 3.76
N TYR A 80 16.29 -18.48 3.80
CA TYR A 80 17.24 -17.38 3.77
C TYR A 80 17.10 -16.50 4.99
N LYS A 81 18.18 -15.78 5.32
CA LYS A 81 18.05 -14.59 6.14
C LYS A 81 17.44 -13.52 5.23
N VAL A 82 16.23 -13.09 5.53
CA VAL A 82 15.49 -12.04 4.82
C VAL A 82 15.32 -10.85 5.77
#